data_AF-A0A317MHI0-F1
#
_entry.id   AF-A0A317MHI0-F1
#
_cell.length_a   1.000
_cell.length_b   1.000
_cell.length_c   1.000
_cell.angle_alpha   90.00
_cell.angle_beta   90.00
_cell.angle_gamma   90.00
#
_symmetry.space_group_name_H-M   'P 1'
#
loop_
_entity.id
_entity.type
_entity.pdbx_description
1 polymer ?
#
loop_
_entity_poly.entity_id
_entity_poly.type
_entity_poly.pdbx_seq_one_letter_code
_entity_poly.pdbx_strand_id
1 'polypeptide(L)'
;MSSFGKKLREAREAKGFSQAELARQVESHHSIIGKYERDEVKPTIDVVKKLAEVLDTTVGYLFGGIRRQGTLKRPLYAQKIK
;
A
#
# COMPACT_ATOMS: atom_id res chain seq x y z
N MET A 1 5.33 14.04 -1.00
CA MET A 1 4.37 12.94 -1.29
C MET A 1 4.45 11.94 -0.14
N SER A 2 3.32 11.38 0.32
CA SER A 2 3.37 10.36 1.38
C SER A 2 3.84 9.03 0.78
N SER A 3 4.86 8.40 1.37
CA SER A 3 5.37 7.10 0.93
C SER A 3 4.49 5.96 1.44
N PHE A 4 4.72 4.76 0.90
CA PHE A 4 4.05 3.55 1.38
C PHE A 4 4.32 3.34 2.87
N GLY A 5 5.59 3.41 3.28
CA GLY A 5 5.99 3.22 4.67
C GLY A 5 5.32 4.20 5.63
N LYS A 6 5.19 5.47 5.21
CA LYS A 6 4.49 6.49 6.00
C LYS A 6 3.00 6.17 6.14
N LYS A 7 2.32 5.78 5.06
CA LYS A 7 0.90 5.39 5.08
C LYS A 7 0.65 4.13 5.90
N LEU A 8 1.55 3.17 5.84
CA LEU A 8 1.50 1.97 6.68
C LEU A 8 1.59 2.33 8.16
N ARG A 9 2.55 3.19 8.54
CA ARG A 9 2.70 3.66 9.91
C ARG A 9 1.47 4.40 10.42
N GLU A 10 0.93 5.32 9.61
CA GLU A 10 -0.30 6.07 9.93
C GLU A 10 -1.47 5.10 10.21
N ALA A 11 -1.68 4.11 9.36
CA ALA A 11 -2.75 3.12 9.54
C ALA A 11 -2.52 2.22 10.77
N ARG A 12 -1.26 1.80 11.03
CA ARG A 12 -0.90 1.00 12.21
C ARG A 12 -1.17 1.75 13.51
N GLU A 13 -0.72 3.00 13.58
CA GLU A 13 -0.90 3.84 14.77
C GLU A 13 -2.38 4.16 15.01
N ALA A 14 -3.18 4.34 13.94
CA ALA A 14 -4.63 4.52 14.06
C ALA A 14 -5.36 3.29 14.64
N LYS A 15 -4.82 2.07 14.44
CA LYS A 15 -5.32 0.84 15.08
C LYS A 15 -4.76 0.61 16.49
N GLY A 16 -3.83 1.46 16.95
CA GLY A 16 -3.17 1.30 18.25
C GLY A 16 -2.18 0.14 18.32
N PHE A 17 -1.75 -0.40 17.18
CA PHE A 17 -0.82 -1.53 17.15
C PHE A 17 0.63 -1.06 17.27
N SER A 18 1.44 -1.78 18.04
CA SER A 18 2.90 -1.78 17.89
C SER A 18 3.32 -2.50 16.60
N GLN A 19 4.57 -2.31 16.17
CA GLN A 19 5.12 -3.03 15.02
C GLN A 19 5.11 -4.56 15.23
N ALA A 20 5.35 -5.01 16.46
CA ALA A 20 5.33 -6.43 16.81
C ALA A 20 3.90 -7.01 16.76
N GLU A 21 2.90 -6.25 17.21
CA GLU A 21 1.49 -6.64 17.10
C GLU A 21 1.03 -6.76 15.65
N LEU A 22 1.34 -5.77 14.82
CA LEU A 22 1.00 -5.84 13.41
C LEU A 22 1.67 -7.05 12.74
N ALA A 23 2.96 -7.28 13.02
CA ALA A 23 3.68 -8.42 12.48
C ALA A 23 3.04 -9.76 12.86
N ARG A 24 2.58 -9.91 14.10
CA ARG A 24 1.84 -11.11 14.55
C ARG A 24 0.54 -11.28 13.77
N GLN A 25 -0.22 -10.21 13.56
CA GLN A 25 -1.50 -10.28 12.85
C GLN A 25 -1.36 -10.58 11.35
N VAL A 26 -0.25 -10.17 10.71
CA VAL A 26 0.04 -10.52 9.32
C VAL A 26 0.96 -11.75 9.16
N GLU A 27 1.13 -12.53 10.23
CA GLU A 27 1.92 -13.76 10.25
C GLU A 27 3.35 -13.57 9.69
N SER A 28 3.96 -12.44 10.02
CA SER A 28 5.27 -12.03 9.50
C SER A 28 6.29 -11.86 10.63
N HIS A 29 7.58 -11.81 10.28
CA HIS A 29 8.64 -11.58 11.25
C HIS A 29 8.58 -10.14 11.79
N HIS A 30 8.70 -9.97 13.12
CA HIS A 30 8.53 -8.67 13.80
C HIS A 30 9.36 -7.51 13.22
N SER A 31 10.57 -7.80 12.75
CA SER A 31 11.47 -6.79 12.20
C SER A 31 11.07 -6.27 10.81
N ILE A 32 10.18 -6.97 10.09
CA ILE A 32 9.85 -6.62 8.70
C ILE A 32 8.95 -5.38 8.62
N ILE A 33 8.05 -5.19 9.59
CA ILE A 33 7.12 -4.05 9.62
C ILE A 33 7.90 -2.73 9.69
N GLY A 34 8.91 -2.66 10.55
CA GLY A 34 9.76 -1.47 10.64
C GLY A 34 10.52 -1.18 9.35
N LYS A 35 10.97 -2.22 8.63
CA LYS A 35 11.61 -2.06 7.32
C LYS A 35 10.63 -1.55 6.26
N TYR A 36 9.39 -2.00 6.29
CA TYR A 36 8.32 -1.48 5.43
C TYR A 36 8.02 0.00 5.74
N GLU A 37 7.91 0.35 7.03
CA GLU A 37 7.62 1.73 7.47
C GLU A 37 8.73 2.73 7.12
N ARG A 38 9.98 2.27 7.00
CA ARG A 38 11.13 3.07 6.56
C ARG A 38 11.41 2.98 5.05
N ASP A 39 10.53 2.32 4.29
CA ASP A 39 10.67 2.09 2.84
C ASP A 39 11.99 1.35 2.46
N GLU A 40 12.59 0.61 3.38
CA GLU A 40 13.84 -0.16 3.16
C GLU A 40 13.58 -1.46 2.38
N VAL A 41 12.39 -2.04 2.56
CA VAL A 41 11.95 -3.26 1.88
C VAL A 41 10.54 -3.05 1.35
N LYS A 42 10.28 -3.58 0.15
CA LYS A 42 8.93 -3.58 -0.42
C LYS A 42 8.20 -4.88 -0.08
N PRO A 43 7.00 -4.84 0.50
CA PRO A 43 6.17 -6.04 0.67
C PRO A 43 5.70 -6.59 -0.69
N THR A 44 5.38 -7.88 -0.72
CA THR A 44 4.68 -8.48 -1.87
C THR A 44 3.22 -8.01 -1.90
N ILE A 45 2.55 -8.17 -3.04
CA ILE A 45 1.14 -7.78 -3.18
C ILE A 45 0.24 -8.50 -2.16
N ASP A 46 0.52 -9.76 -1.86
CA ASP A 46 -0.27 -10.55 -0.91
C ASP A 46 -0.07 -10.06 0.53
N VAL A 47 1.14 -9.64 0.89
CA VAL A 47 1.40 -8.98 2.18
C VAL A 47 0.66 -7.64 2.25
N VAL A 48 0.63 -6.87 1.17
CA VAL A 48 -0.12 -5.59 1.16
C VAL A 48 -1.62 -5.81 1.33
N LYS A 49 -2.20 -6.86 0.75
CA LYS A 49 -3.61 -7.23 0.97
C LYS A 49 -3.87 -7.59 2.43
N LYS A 50 -3.04 -8.47 3.02
CA LYS A 50 -3.14 -8.83 4.46
C LYS A 50 -3.03 -7.60 5.36
N LEU A 51 -2.09 -6.69 5.07
CA LEU A 51 -1.94 -5.44 5.81
C LEU A 51 -3.19 -4.56 5.70
N ALA A 52 -3.77 -4.43 4.51
CA ALA A 52 -4.99 -3.67 4.30
C ALA A 52 -6.18 -4.24 5.09
N GLU A 53 -6.33 -5.56 5.11
CA GLU A 53 -7.37 -6.25 5.87
C GLU A 53 -7.20 -6.05 7.39
N VAL A 54 -6.01 -6.34 7.93
CA VAL A 54 -5.71 -6.18 9.37
C VAL A 54 -5.84 -4.74 9.85
N LEU A 55 -5.44 -3.78 9.01
CA LEU A 55 -5.48 -2.36 9.33
C LEU A 55 -6.81 -1.71 8.98
N ASP A 56 -7.79 -2.46 8.44
CA ASP A 56 -9.12 -1.97 8.05
C ASP A 56 -9.03 -0.75 7.14
N THR A 57 -8.19 -0.88 6.11
CA THR A 57 -7.91 0.17 5.13
C THR A 57 -7.90 -0.44 3.73
N THR A 58 -7.55 0.37 2.74
CA THR A 58 -7.45 -0.08 1.36
C THR A 58 -6.00 -0.11 0.89
N VAL A 59 -5.72 -1.01 -0.05
CA VAL A 59 -4.43 -1.02 -0.77
C VAL A 59 -4.17 0.38 -1.38
N GLY A 60 -5.19 1.02 -1.95
CA GLY A 60 -5.07 2.37 -2.52
C GLY A 60 -4.66 3.44 -1.51
N TYR A 61 -5.14 3.35 -0.27
CA TYR A 61 -4.72 4.24 0.82
C TYR A 61 -3.24 4.05 1.16
N LEU A 62 -2.79 2.79 1.27
CA LEU A 62 -1.39 2.46 1.55
C LEU A 62 -0.43 2.98 0.46
N PHE A 63 -0.89 3.10 -0.79
CA PHE A 63 -0.11 3.69 -1.89
C PHE A 63 -0.28 5.22 -2.03
N GLY A 64 -0.91 5.91 -1.08
CA GLY A 64 -1.05 7.36 -1.10
C GLY A 64 -2.10 7.90 -2.06
N GLY A 65 -3.07 7.05 -2.46
CA GLY A 65 -4.10 7.37 -3.42
C GLY A 65 -3.63 7.14 -4.86
N ILE A 66 -4.45 6.45 -5.65
CA ILE A 66 -4.19 6.24 -7.08
C ILE A 66 -4.28 7.61 -7.77
N ARG A 67 -3.15 8.29 -7.99
CA ARG A 67 -3.11 9.36 -8.98
C ARG A 67 -3.34 8.69 -10.32
N ARG A 68 -4.51 8.88 -10.94
CA ARG A 68 -4.71 8.54 -12.35
C ARG A 68 -3.66 9.31 -13.14
N GLN A 69 -2.55 8.66 -13.46
CA GLN A 69 -1.56 9.21 -14.36
C GLN A 69 -2.26 9.25 -15.72
N GLY A 70 -2.71 10.44 -16.11
CA GLY A 70 -3.47 10.67 -17.33
C GLY A 70 -2.60 10.47 -18.55
N THR A 71 -2.38 9.21 -18.95
CA THR A 71 -1.82 8.85 -20.25
C THR A 71 -2.47 7.58 -20.79
N LEU A 72 -3.80 7.45 -20.65
CA LEU A 72 -4.55 6.68 -21.64
C LEU A 72 -4.47 7.47 -22.95
N LYS A 73 -3.36 7.32 -23.69
CA LYS A 73 -3.32 7.76 -25.08
C LYS A 73 -4.47 7.03 -25.77
N ARG A 74 -5.56 7.76 -26.09
CA ARG A 74 -6.62 7.24 -26.94
C ARG A 74 -5.92 6.65 -28.16
N PRO A 75 -6.06 5.36 -28.44
CA PRO A 75 -5.43 4.82 -29.62
C PRO A 75 -5.94 5.58 -30.85
N LEU A 76 -5.01 6.04 -31.68
CA LEU A 76 -5.27 6.85 -32.87
C LEU A 76 -6.13 6.13 -33.92
N TYR A 77 -6.50 4.87 -33.70
CA TYR A 77 -7.38 4.10 -34.58
C TYR A 77 -8.88 4.41 -34.41
N ALA A 78 -9.31 5.18 -33.39
CA ALA A 78 -10.72 5.49 -33.18
C ALA A 78 -11.30 6.60 -34.09
N GLN A 79 -10.52 7.12 -35.05
CA GLN A 79 -10.95 8.19 -35.96
C GLN A 79 -11.11 7.74 -37.43
N LYS A 80 -11.07 6.44 -37.70
CA LYS A 80 -11.31 5.89 -39.04
C LYS A 80 -12.53 4.99 -39.06
N ILE A 81 -13.70 5.55 -38.76
CA ILE A 81 -14.97 4.98 -39.22
C ILE A 81 -15.76 6.10 -39.87
N LYS A 82 -15.73 6.06 -41.21
CA LYS A 82 -16.52 6.76 -42.24
C LYS A 82 -16.57 8.28 -42.21
#